data_AF-A0A830D4G4-F1
#
_entry.id   AF-A0A830D4G4-F1
#
_cell.length_a   1.000
_cell.length_b   1.000
_cell.length_c   1.000
_cell.angle_alpha   90.00
_cell.angle_beta   90.00
_cell.angle_gamma   90.00
#
_symmetry.space_group_name_H-M   'P 1'
#
loop_
_entity.id
_entity.type
_entity.pdbx_description
1 polymer ?
#
loop_
_entity_poly.entity_id
_entity_poly.type
_entity_poly.pdbx_seq_one_letter_code
_entity_poly.pdbx_strand_id
1 'polypeptide(L)'
;MCLYLFRRRTLVAIGTHDLDTIEGPFTYEALPPQEINFVPLKQTKNFRADGLMEFYKSDLKLKKFLHITEDSPVFTVIYDHKRTVLSLPPIINGTHSAVSLKTKTMFIECTTTGLTKANIVLNTMVTMFSVHCEKKIEVEPVEVIYPDGKSYICLDLSLYQMTVPLSYITSAIGASLPAHEVAKLLNKMQLHAKHTLSEKNETNFTISVPPTRSDILYPCDVAEDVAIAYGYNEIQKIKLPSLKPQSLNQFSDIIRAEIAMVGYSEVLTWLLCSYKENFTMLNRKDDKSTTAINGNPHSTDFEVVRTILMPGLLKTVGHNKDHPKKPAGGHDLAHADTICYYMLLYTDFW
;
A
#
# COMPACT_ATOMS: atom_id res chain seq x y z
N MET A 1 -2.38 7.54 -9.25
CA MET A 1 -3.03 6.21 -9.33
C MET A 1 -2.08 5.09 -9.73
N CYS A 2 -1.44 5.12 -10.91
CA CYS A 2 -0.73 3.95 -11.48
C CYS A 2 0.42 3.33 -10.67
N LEU A 3 1.16 4.12 -9.89
CA LEU A 3 2.29 3.59 -9.11
C LEU A 3 1.85 2.94 -7.79
N TYR A 4 0.80 3.45 -7.16
CA TYR A 4 0.39 3.08 -5.81
C TYR A 4 -0.81 2.14 -5.84
N LEU A 5 -1.96 2.61 -6.33
CA LEU A 5 -3.20 1.82 -6.36
C LEU A 5 -3.07 0.58 -7.26
N PHE A 6 -2.24 0.65 -8.32
CA PHE A 6 -2.10 -0.46 -9.29
C PHE A 6 -0.87 -1.32 -9.05
N ARG A 7 -0.20 -1.14 -7.90
CA ARG A 7 1.09 -1.78 -7.58
C ARG A 7 2.08 -1.69 -8.74
N ARG A 8 2.32 -0.47 -9.26
CA ARG A 8 3.16 -0.26 -10.45
C ARG A 8 2.61 -0.98 -11.70
N ARG A 9 1.32 -0.80 -11.99
CA ARG A 9 0.61 -1.32 -13.18
C ARG A 9 0.48 -2.84 -13.30
N THR A 10 0.93 -3.63 -12.32
CA THR A 10 0.78 -5.09 -12.34
C THR A 10 -0.69 -5.53 -12.21
N LEU A 11 -1.53 -4.67 -11.62
CA LEU A 11 -2.95 -4.97 -11.42
C LEU A 11 -3.87 -4.29 -12.43
N VAL A 12 -3.60 -3.03 -12.76
CA VAL A 12 -4.45 -2.18 -13.61
C VAL A 12 -3.56 -1.29 -14.46
N ALA A 13 -3.87 -1.16 -15.75
CA ALA A 13 -3.28 -0.18 -16.64
C ALA A 13 -4.38 0.63 -17.33
N ILE A 14 -4.21 1.95 -17.32
CA ILE A 14 -5.13 2.91 -17.95
C ILE A 14 -4.46 3.49 -19.18
N GLY A 15 -5.19 3.51 -20.29
CA GLY A 15 -4.86 4.34 -21.44
C GLY A 15 -5.83 5.51 -21.58
N THR A 16 -5.36 6.56 -22.23
CA THR A 16 -6.16 7.73 -22.59
C THR A 16 -5.85 8.07 -24.02
N HIS A 17 -6.90 8.20 -24.82
CA HIS A 17 -6.83 8.27 -26.27
C HIS A 17 -7.64 9.47 -26.74
N ASP A 18 -7.11 10.19 -27.72
CA ASP A 18 -7.87 11.18 -28.45
C ASP A 18 -8.90 10.46 -29.34
N LEU A 19 -10.19 10.53 -28.97
CA LEU A 19 -11.24 9.78 -29.67
C LEU A 19 -11.39 10.27 -31.12
N ASP A 20 -11.09 11.55 -31.40
CA ASP A 20 -11.22 12.13 -32.75
C ASP A 20 -10.20 11.53 -33.75
N THR A 21 -9.19 10.80 -33.25
CA THR A 21 -8.13 10.17 -34.06
C THR A 21 -8.34 8.68 -34.33
N ILE A 22 -9.29 8.04 -33.64
CA ILE A 22 -9.51 6.59 -33.67
C ILE A 22 -10.96 6.27 -34.04
N GLU A 23 -11.22 5.05 -34.51
CA GLU A 23 -12.54 4.67 -35.00
C GLU A 23 -12.96 3.28 -34.48
N GLY A 24 -14.12 3.21 -33.81
CA GLY A 24 -14.65 1.95 -33.29
C GLY A 24 -15.21 1.03 -34.39
N PRO A 25 -15.44 -0.26 -34.10
CA PRO A 25 -15.27 -0.93 -32.81
C PRO A 25 -13.79 -1.16 -32.44
N PHE A 26 -13.51 -1.19 -31.13
CA PHE A 26 -12.18 -1.48 -30.59
C PHE A 26 -12.08 -2.94 -30.14
N THR A 27 -10.90 -3.55 -30.27
CA THR A 27 -10.66 -4.93 -29.81
C THR A 27 -9.51 -5.01 -28.82
N TYR A 28 -9.64 -5.85 -27.80
CA TYR A 28 -8.58 -6.18 -26.84
C TYR A 28 -8.14 -7.62 -27.07
N GLU A 29 -6.90 -7.80 -27.51
CA GLU A 29 -6.36 -9.08 -27.98
C GLU A 29 -5.04 -9.41 -27.29
N ALA A 30 -4.66 -10.68 -27.32
CA ALA A 30 -3.35 -11.15 -26.91
C ALA A 30 -2.68 -11.87 -28.09
N LEU A 31 -1.60 -11.30 -28.62
CA LEU A 31 -0.92 -11.78 -29.82
C LEU A 31 0.57 -12.03 -29.55
N PRO A 32 1.24 -12.90 -30.33
CA PRO A 32 2.68 -13.02 -30.29
C PRO A 32 3.37 -11.66 -30.52
N PRO A 33 4.44 -11.33 -29.80
CA PRO A 33 5.08 -10.01 -29.90
C PRO A 33 5.63 -9.71 -31.30
N GLN A 34 5.86 -10.72 -32.13
CA GLN A 34 6.32 -10.57 -33.51
C GLN A 34 5.23 -10.04 -34.46
N GLU A 35 3.95 -10.18 -34.10
CA GLU A 35 2.81 -9.77 -34.93
C GLU A 35 2.37 -8.33 -34.65
N ILE A 36 2.85 -7.72 -33.56
CA ILE A 36 2.45 -6.39 -33.12
C ILE A 36 3.50 -5.37 -33.57
N ASN A 37 3.09 -4.41 -34.41
CA ASN A 37 3.93 -3.31 -34.88
C ASN A 37 3.21 -1.98 -34.70
N PHE A 38 3.85 -1.04 -34.02
CA PHE A 38 3.31 0.31 -33.84
C PHE A 38 4.37 1.35 -33.51
N VAL A 39 3.98 2.61 -33.64
CA VAL A 39 4.79 3.75 -33.20
C VAL A 39 4.40 4.09 -31.76
N PRO A 40 5.25 3.79 -30.77
CA PRO A 40 4.96 4.03 -29.36
C PRO A 40 5.05 5.53 -29.04
N LEU A 41 4.41 5.95 -27.95
CA LEU A 41 4.31 7.35 -27.54
C LEU A 41 5.69 8.03 -27.47
N LYS A 42 5.81 9.24 -28.05
CA LYS A 42 7.04 10.05 -28.12
C LYS A 42 8.17 9.42 -28.96
N GLN A 43 7.86 8.44 -29.79
CA GLN A 43 8.78 7.92 -30.80
C GLN A 43 8.25 8.22 -32.21
N THR A 44 9.15 8.24 -33.18
CA THR A 44 8.82 8.41 -34.61
C THR A 44 8.99 7.11 -35.39
N LYS A 45 9.84 6.20 -34.88
CA LYS A 45 10.12 4.91 -35.52
C LYS A 45 9.02 3.90 -35.17
N ASN A 46 8.66 3.07 -36.15
CA ASN A 46 7.81 1.91 -35.93
C ASN A 46 8.63 0.77 -35.29
N PHE A 47 8.11 0.18 -34.23
CA PHE A 47 8.74 -0.92 -33.51
C PHE A 47 7.85 -2.15 -33.51
N ARG A 48 8.48 -3.31 -33.71
CA ARG A 48 7.90 -4.60 -33.35
C ARG A 48 7.95 -4.76 -31.83
N ALA A 49 6.95 -5.39 -31.22
CA ALA A 49 6.80 -5.34 -29.76
C ALA A 49 7.94 -6.03 -28.99
N ASP A 50 8.55 -7.08 -29.53
CA ASP A 50 9.77 -7.69 -28.97
C ASP A 50 10.98 -6.74 -28.98
N GLY A 51 11.22 -6.07 -30.12
CA GLY A 51 12.25 -5.05 -30.25
C GLY A 51 11.99 -3.82 -29.39
N LEU A 52 10.72 -3.51 -29.12
CA LEU A 52 10.32 -2.44 -28.21
C LEU A 52 10.70 -2.73 -26.76
N MET A 53 10.55 -3.98 -26.31
CA MET A 53 10.96 -4.38 -24.96
C MET A 53 12.47 -4.20 -24.78
N GLU A 54 13.27 -4.64 -25.76
CA GLU A 54 14.73 -4.46 -25.73
C GLU A 54 15.12 -2.98 -25.71
N PHE A 55 14.47 -2.16 -26.54
CA PHE A 55 14.69 -0.71 -26.59
C PHE A 55 14.45 -0.03 -25.23
N TYR A 56 13.41 -0.45 -24.50
CA TYR A 56 13.08 0.14 -23.21
C TYR A 56 13.85 -0.45 -22.01
N LYS A 57 14.70 -1.47 -22.17
CA LYS A 57 15.55 -1.98 -21.08
C LYS A 57 16.54 -0.94 -20.56
N SER A 58 16.94 0.03 -21.39
CA SER A 58 17.76 1.17 -20.99
C SER A 58 16.96 2.35 -20.43
N ASP A 59 15.63 2.36 -20.58
CA ASP A 59 14.80 3.48 -20.14
C ASP A 59 14.56 3.47 -18.62
N LEU A 60 14.93 4.56 -17.94
CA LEU A 60 14.85 4.65 -16.47
C LEU A 60 13.42 4.57 -15.91
N LYS A 61 12.41 4.90 -16.71
CA LYS A 61 11.00 4.93 -16.31
C LYS A 61 10.30 3.62 -16.66
N LEU A 62 10.43 3.18 -17.91
CA LEU A 62 9.70 2.05 -18.47
C LEU A 62 10.32 0.70 -18.14
N LYS A 63 11.64 0.61 -17.94
CA LYS A 63 12.33 -0.62 -17.51
C LYS A 63 11.66 -1.30 -16.31
N LYS A 64 11.11 -0.50 -15.40
CA LYS A 64 10.45 -0.98 -14.17
C LYS A 64 9.17 -1.77 -14.44
N PHE A 65 8.59 -1.69 -15.63
CA PHE A 65 7.33 -2.34 -15.98
C PHE A 65 7.49 -3.48 -17.00
N LEU A 66 8.64 -3.62 -17.66
CA LEU A 66 8.84 -4.61 -18.72
C LEU A 66 8.65 -6.05 -18.22
N HIS A 67 9.15 -6.34 -17.01
CA HIS A 67 8.98 -7.63 -16.32
C HIS A 67 7.53 -8.09 -16.14
N ILE A 68 6.53 -7.21 -16.33
CA ILE A 68 5.12 -7.59 -16.23
C ILE A 68 4.69 -8.43 -17.44
N THR A 69 5.33 -8.23 -18.60
CA THR A 69 4.87 -8.82 -19.87
C THR A 69 6.02 -9.47 -20.66
N GLU A 70 7.28 -9.15 -20.39
CA GLU A 70 8.43 -9.63 -21.19
C GLU A 70 8.57 -11.15 -21.24
N ASP A 71 8.20 -11.86 -20.17
CA ASP A 71 8.27 -13.33 -20.08
C ASP A 71 7.00 -14.03 -20.62
N SER A 72 5.98 -13.27 -21.01
CA SER A 72 4.73 -13.82 -21.54
C SER A 72 4.89 -14.21 -23.02
N PRO A 73 4.36 -15.37 -23.45
CA PRO A 73 4.39 -15.76 -24.87
C PRO A 73 3.55 -14.84 -25.77
N VAL A 74 2.59 -14.13 -25.17
CA VAL A 74 1.68 -13.19 -25.86
C VAL A 74 1.67 -11.85 -25.14
N PHE A 75 1.59 -10.77 -25.90
CA PHE A 75 1.43 -9.42 -25.37
C PHE A 75 0.02 -8.95 -25.61
N THR A 76 -0.53 -8.19 -24.66
CA THR A 76 -1.87 -7.64 -24.79
C THR A 76 -1.83 -6.32 -25.54
N VAL A 77 -2.79 -6.12 -26.42
CA VAL A 77 -2.83 -5.00 -27.36
C VAL A 77 -4.27 -4.58 -27.61
N ILE A 78 -4.47 -3.28 -27.85
CA ILE A 78 -5.77 -2.72 -28.19
C ILE A 78 -5.73 -2.15 -29.60
N TYR A 79 -6.70 -2.53 -30.43
CA TYR A 79 -6.83 -2.08 -31.82
C TYR A 79 -8.11 -1.27 -32.05
N ASP A 80 -8.07 -0.39 -33.04
CA ASP A 80 -9.26 0.20 -33.66
C ASP A 80 -9.81 -0.67 -34.79
N HIS A 81 -10.89 -0.22 -35.42
CA HIS A 81 -11.50 -0.87 -36.58
C HIS A 81 -10.53 -1.04 -37.76
N LYS A 82 -9.58 -0.11 -37.92
CA LYS A 82 -8.57 -0.09 -38.99
C LYS A 82 -7.33 -0.92 -38.66
N ARG A 83 -7.31 -1.65 -37.53
CA ARG A 83 -6.15 -2.41 -37.01
C ARG A 83 -4.94 -1.52 -36.67
N THR A 84 -5.19 -0.27 -36.30
CA THR A 84 -4.20 0.63 -35.69
C THR A 84 -4.07 0.32 -34.21
N VAL A 85 -2.85 0.17 -33.71
CA VAL A 85 -2.59 -0.06 -32.28
C VAL A 85 -2.84 1.22 -31.48
N LEU A 86 -3.77 1.16 -30.54
CA LEU A 86 -4.02 2.21 -29.55
C LEU A 86 -3.00 2.15 -28.43
N SER A 87 -2.84 0.99 -27.81
CA SER A 87 -1.95 0.80 -26.67
C SER A 87 -1.44 -0.65 -26.59
N LEU A 88 -0.31 -0.80 -25.91
CA LEU A 88 0.28 -2.08 -25.52
C LEU A 88 0.31 -2.16 -23.98
N PRO A 89 -0.83 -2.46 -23.32
CA PRO A 89 -0.89 -2.52 -21.87
C PRO A 89 0.05 -3.61 -21.31
N PRO A 90 0.64 -3.41 -20.12
CA PRO A 90 0.61 -2.22 -19.26
C PRO A 90 1.76 -1.22 -19.55
N ILE A 91 2.44 -1.36 -20.70
CA ILE A 91 3.71 -0.69 -20.97
C ILE A 91 3.52 0.73 -21.50
N ILE A 92 2.95 0.88 -22.70
CA ILE A 92 2.90 2.18 -23.38
C ILE A 92 1.75 2.30 -24.37
N ASN A 93 1.28 3.53 -24.56
CA ASN A 93 0.29 3.87 -25.59
C ASN A 93 0.97 4.16 -26.93
N GLY A 94 0.21 4.09 -28.01
CA GLY A 94 0.62 4.51 -29.35
C GLY A 94 0.65 6.03 -29.48
N THR A 95 1.47 6.52 -30.41
CA THR A 95 1.54 7.96 -30.75
C THR A 95 0.30 8.42 -31.53
N HIS A 96 -0.37 7.51 -32.27
CA HIS A 96 -1.51 7.85 -33.12
C HIS A 96 -2.66 8.52 -32.35
N SER A 97 -2.99 7.95 -31.19
CA SER A 97 -4.08 8.41 -30.33
C SER A 97 -3.60 9.26 -29.15
N ALA A 98 -2.44 9.93 -29.29
CA ALA A 98 -1.85 10.69 -28.20
C ALA A 98 -2.68 11.94 -27.85
N VAL A 99 -3.09 12.04 -26.58
CA VAL A 99 -3.83 13.21 -26.07
C VAL A 99 -2.94 14.46 -26.09
N SER A 100 -3.51 15.59 -26.53
CA SER A 100 -2.87 16.89 -26.58
C SER A 100 -3.77 17.98 -26.00
N LEU A 101 -3.26 19.22 -25.87
CA LEU A 101 -4.08 20.37 -25.45
C LEU A 101 -5.21 20.73 -26.43
N LYS A 102 -5.21 20.15 -27.64
CA LYS A 102 -6.25 20.36 -28.65
C LYS A 102 -7.35 19.30 -28.62
N THR A 103 -7.11 18.18 -27.93
CA THR A 103 -8.04 17.05 -27.83
C THR A 103 -9.35 17.52 -27.19
N LYS A 104 -10.48 17.23 -27.85
CA LYS A 104 -11.82 17.60 -27.39
C LYS A 104 -12.54 16.44 -26.71
N THR A 105 -12.36 15.25 -27.27
CA THR A 105 -13.05 14.03 -26.81
C THR A 105 -12.02 12.99 -26.42
N MET A 106 -12.16 12.41 -25.23
CA MET A 106 -11.23 11.40 -24.72
C MET A 106 -11.91 10.04 -24.60
N PHE A 107 -11.29 9.02 -25.18
CA PHE A 107 -11.58 7.63 -24.92
C PHE A 107 -10.63 7.12 -23.83
N ILE A 108 -11.17 6.45 -22.81
CA ILE A 108 -10.40 5.95 -21.67
C ILE A 108 -10.64 4.45 -21.58
N GLU A 109 -9.59 3.67 -21.68
CA GLU A 109 -9.62 2.23 -21.50
C GLU A 109 -8.81 1.77 -20.29
N CYS A 110 -9.26 0.69 -19.67
CA CYS A 110 -8.69 0.18 -18.44
C CYS A 110 -8.56 -1.34 -18.54
N THR A 111 -7.33 -1.83 -18.59
CA THR A 111 -7.03 -3.27 -18.61
C THR A 111 -6.60 -3.72 -17.22
N THR A 112 -7.03 -4.90 -16.80
CA THR A 112 -6.86 -5.34 -15.41
C THR A 112 -6.85 -6.85 -15.27
N THR A 113 -6.25 -7.33 -14.18
CA THR A 113 -6.42 -8.70 -13.68
C THR A 113 -7.51 -8.79 -12.61
N GLY A 114 -8.06 -7.67 -12.14
CA GLY A 114 -9.17 -7.59 -11.17
C GLY A 114 -10.20 -6.51 -11.52
N LEU A 115 -11.41 -6.93 -11.88
CA LEU A 115 -12.47 -6.07 -12.39
C LEU A 115 -12.88 -4.96 -11.42
N THR A 116 -13.08 -5.26 -10.14
CA THR A 116 -13.50 -4.28 -9.13
C THR A 116 -12.54 -3.09 -9.04
N LYS A 117 -11.23 -3.37 -9.12
CA LYS A 117 -10.20 -2.31 -9.08
C LYS A 117 -10.26 -1.45 -10.33
N ALA A 118 -10.45 -2.03 -11.51
CA ALA A 118 -10.61 -1.26 -12.75
C ALA A 118 -11.85 -0.37 -12.71
N ASN A 119 -12.97 -0.86 -12.18
CA ASN A 119 -14.19 -0.07 -12.06
C ASN A 119 -14.00 1.12 -11.11
N ILE A 120 -13.42 0.92 -9.92
CA ILE A 120 -13.10 2.01 -8.99
C ILE A 120 -12.22 3.06 -9.66
N VAL A 121 -11.24 2.60 -10.41
CA VAL A 121 -10.25 3.43 -11.10
C VAL A 121 -10.88 4.26 -12.20
N LEU A 122 -11.66 3.61 -13.06
CA LEU A 122 -12.35 4.26 -14.16
C LEU A 122 -13.36 5.27 -13.61
N ASN A 123 -14.18 4.87 -12.63
CA ASN A 123 -15.11 5.75 -11.93
C ASN A 123 -14.40 6.97 -11.34
N THR A 124 -13.28 6.77 -10.63
CA THR A 124 -12.50 7.88 -10.05
C THR A 124 -11.99 8.83 -11.13
N MET A 125 -11.37 8.30 -12.17
CA MET A 125 -10.79 9.13 -13.23
C MET A 125 -11.86 9.94 -13.95
N VAL A 126 -12.93 9.27 -14.36
CA VAL A 126 -14.03 9.87 -15.08
C VAL A 126 -14.75 10.92 -14.23
N THR A 127 -15.10 10.60 -12.97
CA THR A 127 -15.80 11.54 -12.08
C THR A 127 -14.97 12.77 -11.73
N MET A 128 -13.64 12.64 -11.65
CA MET A 128 -12.75 13.77 -11.42
C MET A 128 -12.68 14.72 -12.63
N PHE A 129 -12.61 14.18 -13.84
CA PHE A 129 -12.42 15.00 -15.06
C PHE A 129 -13.73 15.45 -15.71
N SER A 130 -14.87 14.79 -15.46
CA SER A 130 -16.16 15.14 -16.06
C SER A 130 -16.67 16.54 -15.69
N VAL A 131 -16.14 17.15 -14.63
CA VAL A 131 -16.42 18.55 -14.25
C VAL A 131 -15.91 19.54 -15.31
N HIS A 132 -14.91 19.13 -16.11
CA HIS A 132 -14.30 19.95 -17.16
C HIS A 132 -14.91 19.74 -18.55
N CYS A 133 -15.85 18.81 -18.70
CA CYS A 133 -16.59 18.60 -19.95
C CYS A 133 -17.55 19.77 -20.21
N GLU A 134 -17.89 20.01 -21.48
CA GLU A 134 -18.89 21.00 -21.89
C GLU A 134 -20.24 20.73 -21.19
N LYS A 135 -20.67 19.47 -21.22
CA LYS A 135 -21.72 18.95 -20.35
C LYS A 135 -21.09 18.45 -19.04
N LYS A 136 -21.23 19.26 -17.99
CA LYS A 136 -20.60 18.98 -16.70
C LYS A 136 -21.18 17.72 -16.07
N ILE A 137 -20.30 16.87 -15.54
CA ILE A 137 -20.66 15.65 -14.79
C ILE A 137 -21.47 14.67 -15.65
N GLU A 138 -21.24 14.69 -16.97
CA GLU A 138 -21.81 13.74 -17.93
C GLU A 138 -20.67 12.93 -18.55
N VAL A 139 -20.92 11.64 -18.74
CA VAL A 139 -19.96 10.68 -19.28
C VAL A 139 -20.71 9.73 -20.17
N GLU A 140 -20.18 9.49 -21.37
CA GLU A 140 -20.72 8.50 -22.28
C GLU A 140 -20.27 7.09 -21.87
N PRO A 141 -21.20 6.16 -21.59
CA PRO A 141 -20.85 4.80 -21.24
C PRO A 141 -20.45 4.00 -22.50
N VAL A 142 -19.59 3.00 -22.32
CA VAL A 142 -19.10 2.14 -23.41
C VAL A 142 -19.54 0.70 -23.19
N GLU A 143 -20.09 0.05 -24.21
CA GLU A 143 -20.40 -1.38 -24.16
C GLU A 143 -19.11 -2.22 -24.30
N VAL A 144 -18.85 -3.08 -23.33
CA VAL A 144 -17.72 -4.02 -23.33
C VAL A 144 -18.24 -5.43 -23.54
N ILE A 145 -17.83 -6.05 -24.64
CA ILE A 145 -18.21 -7.42 -25.02
C ILE A 145 -17.08 -8.38 -24.64
N TYR A 146 -17.40 -9.38 -23.82
CA TYR A 146 -16.47 -10.39 -23.36
C TYR A 146 -16.38 -11.58 -24.33
N PRO A 147 -15.31 -12.41 -24.24
CA PRO A 147 -15.16 -13.58 -25.10
C PRO A 147 -16.28 -14.63 -24.98
N ASP A 148 -17.03 -14.63 -23.87
CA ASP A 148 -18.18 -15.51 -23.65
C ASP A 148 -19.47 -14.99 -24.31
N GLY A 149 -19.39 -13.87 -25.04
CA GLY A 149 -20.51 -13.22 -25.71
C GLY A 149 -21.38 -12.35 -24.80
N LYS A 150 -21.07 -12.26 -23.50
CA LYS A 150 -21.77 -11.33 -22.61
C LYS A 150 -21.28 -9.91 -22.85
N SER A 151 -22.22 -8.96 -22.86
CA SER A 151 -21.89 -7.54 -22.88
C SER A 151 -22.29 -6.86 -21.58
N TYR A 152 -21.48 -5.88 -21.18
CA TYR A 152 -21.72 -5.05 -20.00
C TYR A 152 -21.53 -3.59 -20.39
N ILE A 153 -22.47 -2.75 -19.97
CA ILE A 153 -22.35 -1.30 -20.13
C ILE A 153 -21.37 -0.80 -19.08
N CYS A 154 -20.18 -0.42 -19.53
CA CYS A 154 -19.17 0.18 -18.71
C CYS A 154 -19.43 1.68 -18.60
N LEU A 155 -20.13 2.04 -17.53
CA LEU A 155 -19.57 2.78 -16.40
C LEU A 155 -20.63 2.69 -15.31
N ASP A 156 -20.39 1.92 -14.25
CA ASP A 156 -21.34 1.80 -13.15
C ASP A 156 -21.06 2.87 -12.09
N LEU A 157 -21.83 3.97 -12.17
CA LEU A 157 -21.81 5.06 -11.19
C LEU A 157 -22.94 4.95 -10.16
N SER A 158 -23.51 3.76 -9.96
CA SER A 158 -24.56 3.55 -8.96
C SER A 158 -24.07 3.90 -7.54
N LEU A 159 -24.98 4.45 -6.75
CA LEU A 159 -24.72 4.80 -5.36
C LEU A 159 -24.83 3.55 -4.50
N TYR A 160 -23.79 3.24 -3.74
CA TYR A 160 -23.85 2.17 -2.75
C TYR A 160 -24.66 2.66 -1.53
N GLN A 161 -25.72 1.93 -1.17
CA GLN A 161 -26.57 2.28 -0.04
C GLN A 161 -26.19 1.43 1.17
N MET A 162 -25.99 2.08 2.30
CA MET A 162 -25.65 1.46 3.57
C MET A 162 -26.55 2.04 4.68
N THR A 163 -27.00 1.18 5.59
CA THR A 163 -27.76 1.62 6.76
C THR A 163 -26.91 1.49 8.02
N VAL A 164 -26.77 2.58 8.78
CA VAL A 164 -25.98 2.62 10.02
C VAL A 164 -26.81 3.23 11.16
N PRO A 165 -26.93 2.56 12.32
CA PRO A 165 -27.64 3.11 13.45
C PRO A 165 -26.85 4.24 14.13
N LEU A 166 -27.53 5.29 14.57
CA LEU A 166 -26.90 6.43 15.28
C LEU A 166 -26.16 5.96 16.53
N SER A 167 -26.71 4.97 17.26
CA SER A 167 -26.11 4.41 18.46
C SER A 167 -24.74 3.78 18.21
N TYR A 168 -24.53 3.18 17.04
CA TYR A 168 -23.23 2.63 16.66
C TYR A 168 -22.21 3.75 16.44
N ILE A 169 -22.60 4.80 15.71
CA ILE A 169 -21.72 5.95 15.41
C ILE A 169 -21.30 6.63 16.72
N THR A 170 -22.25 6.97 17.60
CA THR A 170 -21.93 7.67 18.86
C THR A 170 -21.12 6.82 19.82
N SER A 171 -21.39 5.51 19.89
CA SER A 171 -20.63 4.56 20.69
C SER A 171 -19.18 4.42 20.18
N ALA A 172 -18.99 4.28 18.87
CA ALA A 172 -17.67 4.12 18.26
C ALA A 172 -16.79 5.38 18.44
N ILE A 173 -17.38 6.57 18.32
CA ILE A 173 -16.67 7.85 18.47
C ILE A 173 -16.44 8.20 19.95
N GLY A 174 -17.33 7.73 20.84
CA GLY A 174 -17.32 8.12 22.25
C GLY A 174 -17.89 9.51 22.50
N ALA A 175 -18.71 10.03 21.58
CA ALA A 175 -19.34 11.35 21.68
C ALA A 175 -20.86 11.24 21.46
N SER A 176 -21.64 11.82 22.36
CA SER A 176 -23.10 11.87 22.24
C SER A 176 -23.50 13.03 21.32
N LEU A 177 -23.80 12.74 20.06
CA LEU A 177 -24.20 13.72 19.05
C LEU A 177 -25.66 13.52 18.63
N PRO A 178 -26.45 14.60 18.46
CA PRO A 178 -27.80 14.50 17.92
C PRO A 178 -27.78 14.16 16.42
N ALA A 179 -28.83 13.52 15.93
CA ALA A 179 -28.90 13.02 14.55
C ALA A 179 -28.67 14.11 13.47
N HIS A 180 -29.16 15.33 13.70
CA HIS A 180 -29.02 16.43 12.74
C HIS A 180 -27.56 16.90 12.59
N GLU A 181 -26.78 16.86 13.68
CA GLU A 181 -25.35 17.19 13.62
C GLU A 181 -24.58 16.10 12.89
N VAL A 182 -24.85 14.82 13.18
CA VAL A 182 -24.23 13.70 12.48
C VAL A 182 -24.51 13.76 10.98
N ALA A 183 -25.75 14.07 10.56
CA ALA A 183 -26.08 14.27 9.15
C ALA A 183 -25.26 15.40 8.51
N LYS A 184 -25.07 16.52 9.23
CA LYS A 184 -24.27 17.66 8.75
C LYS A 184 -22.79 17.28 8.58
N LEU A 185 -22.24 16.53 9.54
CA LEU A 185 -20.86 16.05 9.50
C LEU A 185 -20.64 15.07 8.34
N LEU A 186 -21.54 14.12 8.14
CA LEU A 186 -21.50 13.20 7.00
C LEU A 186 -21.56 13.93 5.66
N ASN A 187 -22.46 14.90 5.51
CA ASN A 187 -22.53 15.70 4.28
C ASN A 187 -21.24 16.51 4.04
N LYS A 188 -20.57 17.00 5.09
CA LYS A 188 -19.26 17.68 4.96
C LYS A 188 -18.18 16.74 4.43
N MET A 189 -18.26 15.44 4.72
CA MET A 189 -17.40 14.38 4.18
C MET A 189 -17.89 13.81 2.85
N GLN A 190 -18.83 14.50 2.18
CA GLN A 190 -19.42 14.08 0.91
C GLN A 190 -20.21 12.76 0.98
N LEU A 191 -20.69 12.41 2.18
CA LEU A 191 -21.60 11.28 2.40
C LEU A 191 -23.02 11.80 2.61
N HIS A 192 -23.85 11.60 1.59
CA HIS A 192 -25.25 11.98 1.67
C HIS A 192 -25.99 11.01 2.59
N ALA A 193 -26.35 11.51 3.77
CA ALA A 193 -27.06 10.73 4.78
C ALA A 193 -28.49 11.25 4.95
N LYS A 194 -29.46 10.34 4.88
CA LYS A 194 -30.86 10.58 5.27
C LYS A 194 -31.12 9.79 6.55
N HIS A 195 -31.70 10.43 7.56
CA HIS A 195 -32.08 9.73 8.78
C HIS A 195 -33.55 9.31 8.71
N THR A 196 -33.84 8.12 9.23
CA THR A 196 -35.18 7.57 9.40
C THR A 196 -35.35 7.12 10.86
N LEU A 197 -36.58 7.25 11.36
CA LEU A 197 -36.98 6.69 12.65
C LEU A 197 -37.46 5.26 12.42
N SER A 198 -36.87 4.30 13.12
CA SER A 198 -37.33 2.92 13.11
C SER A 198 -38.62 2.76 13.92
N GLU A 199 -39.33 1.65 13.71
CA GLU A 199 -40.53 1.26 14.49
C GLU A 199 -40.26 1.16 16.01
N LYS A 200 -38.99 1.06 16.41
CA LYS A 200 -38.53 0.97 17.80
C LYS A 200 -38.04 2.31 18.37
N ASN A 201 -38.33 3.45 17.73
CA ASN A 201 -37.80 4.78 18.08
C ASN A 201 -36.26 4.89 17.99
N GLU A 202 -35.59 4.00 17.25
CA GLU A 202 -34.15 4.09 17.00
C GLU A 202 -33.89 4.89 15.72
N THR A 203 -32.94 5.83 15.77
CA THR A 203 -32.56 6.62 14.59
C THR A 203 -31.52 5.85 13.77
N ASN A 204 -31.85 5.59 12.50
CA ASN A 204 -30.94 4.98 11.52
C ASN A 204 -30.60 5.98 10.42
N PHE A 205 -29.38 5.93 9.92
CA PHE A 205 -28.94 6.67 8.74
C PHE A 205 -28.89 5.73 7.55
N THR A 206 -29.59 6.09 6.47
CA THR A 206 -29.36 5.55 5.14
C THR A 206 -28.36 6.46 4.43
N ILE A 207 -27.19 5.90 4.14
CA ILE A 207 -26.04 6.60 3.61
C ILE A 207 -25.89 6.19 2.14
N SER A 208 -25.93 7.18 1.27
CA SER A 208 -25.64 7.01 -0.15
C SER A 208 -24.18 7.33 -0.40
N VAL A 209 -23.37 6.28 -0.51
CA VAL A 209 -21.93 6.37 -0.77
C VAL A 209 -21.72 6.63 -2.26
N PRO A 210 -21.08 7.75 -2.64
CA PRO A 210 -20.80 8.05 -4.03
C PRO A 210 -19.67 7.15 -4.59
N PRO A 211 -19.62 6.93 -5.92
CA PRO A 211 -18.57 6.11 -6.54
C PRO A 211 -17.16 6.70 -6.38
N THR A 212 -17.04 7.97 -5.95
CA THR A 212 -15.79 8.63 -5.58
C THR A 212 -15.21 8.16 -4.24
N ARG A 213 -16.03 7.51 -3.38
CA ARG A 213 -15.67 7.03 -2.04
C ARG A 213 -15.63 5.50 -1.98
N SER A 214 -14.71 4.90 -2.74
CA SER A 214 -14.52 3.45 -2.76
C SER A 214 -13.89 2.87 -1.49
N ASP A 215 -13.40 3.76 -0.60
CA ASP A 215 -12.83 3.43 0.70
C ASP A 215 -13.88 3.02 1.74
N ILE A 216 -15.14 3.40 1.54
CA ILE A 216 -16.23 3.09 2.47
C ILE A 216 -16.83 1.73 2.14
N LEU A 217 -16.56 0.76 3.00
CA LEU A 217 -16.99 -0.62 2.84
C LEU A 217 -17.87 -1.08 4.00
N TYR A 218 -17.69 -0.50 5.19
CA TYR A 218 -18.36 -0.90 6.42
C TYR A 218 -18.82 0.30 7.27
N PRO A 219 -19.73 0.07 8.23
CA PRO A 219 -20.21 1.12 9.14
C PRO A 219 -19.11 1.83 9.95
N CYS A 220 -17.96 1.19 10.19
CA CYS A 220 -16.83 1.80 10.89
C CYS A 220 -16.24 2.98 10.09
N ASP A 221 -16.23 2.91 8.76
CA ASP A 221 -15.67 3.95 7.89
C ASP A 221 -16.55 5.21 7.93
N VAL A 222 -17.86 5.02 8.11
CA VAL A 222 -18.81 6.11 8.37
C VAL A 222 -18.52 6.77 9.72
N ALA A 223 -18.31 5.97 10.77
CA ALA A 223 -18.00 6.48 12.09
C ALA A 223 -16.66 7.24 12.10
N GLU A 224 -15.66 6.74 11.36
CA GLU A 224 -14.39 7.42 11.12
C GLU A 224 -14.61 8.79 10.49
N ASP A 225 -15.36 8.88 9.40
CA ASP A 225 -15.65 10.15 8.71
C ASP A 225 -16.37 11.17 9.62
N VAL A 226 -17.34 10.71 10.42
CA VAL A 226 -18.00 11.58 11.41
C VAL A 226 -16.99 12.09 12.43
N ALA A 227 -16.09 11.24 12.92
CA ALA A 227 -15.09 11.64 13.90
C ALA A 227 -14.04 12.60 13.31
N ILE A 228 -13.62 12.41 12.06
CA ILE A 228 -12.75 13.34 11.33
C ILE A 228 -13.45 14.71 11.18
N ALA A 229 -14.70 14.71 10.74
CA ALA A 229 -15.47 15.93 10.52
C ALA A 229 -15.78 16.68 11.83
N TYR A 230 -16.00 15.94 12.92
CA TYR A 230 -16.19 16.46 14.26
C TYR A 230 -14.89 17.06 14.82
N GLY A 231 -13.76 16.40 14.55
CA GLY A 231 -12.44 16.78 15.00
C GLY A 231 -12.00 15.96 16.22
N TYR A 232 -10.96 15.16 16.06
CA TYR A 232 -10.47 14.27 17.12
C TYR A 232 -10.08 14.99 18.42
N ASN A 233 -9.69 16.27 18.35
CA ASN A 233 -9.31 17.04 19.53
C ASN A 233 -10.52 17.45 20.40
N GLU A 234 -11.72 17.48 19.84
CA GLU A 234 -12.96 17.80 20.56
C GLU A 234 -13.55 16.59 21.29
N ILE A 235 -13.07 15.38 20.96
CA ILE A 235 -13.51 14.15 21.62
C ILE A 235 -12.93 14.12 23.05
N GLN A 236 -13.80 13.98 24.04
CA GLN A 236 -13.40 13.96 25.44
C GLN A 236 -12.46 12.78 25.70
N LYS A 237 -11.28 13.08 26.26
CA LYS A 237 -10.31 12.06 26.63
C LYS A 237 -10.81 11.29 27.84
N ILE A 238 -11.03 9.99 27.65
CA ILE A 238 -11.40 9.08 28.73
C ILE A 238 -10.13 8.50 29.32
N LYS A 239 -10.04 8.45 30.65
CA LYS A 239 -8.96 7.75 31.33
C LYS A 239 -9.17 6.24 31.19
N LEU A 240 -8.32 5.59 30.40
CA LEU A 240 -8.35 4.15 30.24
C LEU A 240 -8.00 3.44 31.57
N PRO A 241 -8.57 2.24 31.81
CA PRO A 241 -8.19 1.44 32.97
C PRO A 241 -6.70 1.07 32.89
N SER A 242 -6.02 1.11 34.04
CA SER A 242 -4.60 0.72 34.11
C SER A 242 -4.47 -0.77 33.80
N LEU A 243 -3.72 -1.12 32.76
CA LEU A 243 -3.33 -2.50 32.49
C LEU A 243 -2.31 -2.96 33.54
N LYS A 244 -2.39 -4.22 33.95
CA LYS A 244 -1.39 -4.82 34.85
C LYS A 244 -0.13 -5.15 34.04
N PRO A 245 1.06 -4.78 34.51
CA PRO A 245 2.31 -5.17 33.85
C PRO A 245 2.51 -6.69 33.92
N GLN A 246 3.20 -7.24 32.91
CA GLN A 246 3.56 -8.65 32.88
C GLN A 246 4.63 -8.95 33.95
N SER A 247 4.48 -10.07 34.65
CA SER A 247 5.38 -10.48 35.75
C SER A 247 6.84 -10.64 35.29
N LEU A 248 7.05 -11.13 34.05
CA LEU A 248 8.38 -11.27 33.46
C LEU A 248 9.10 -9.92 33.32
N ASN A 249 8.36 -8.86 32.95
CA ASN A 249 8.93 -7.53 32.77
C ASN A 249 9.29 -6.92 34.13
N GLN A 250 8.41 -7.07 35.12
CA GLN A 250 8.69 -6.65 36.49
C GLN A 250 9.94 -7.36 37.04
N PHE A 251 10.06 -8.67 36.82
CA PHE A 251 11.24 -9.42 37.23
C PHE A 251 12.50 -8.93 36.51
N SER A 252 12.42 -8.72 35.20
CA SER A 252 13.54 -8.23 34.39
C SER A 252 13.99 -6.82 34.83
N ASP A 253 13.04 -5.95 35.21
CA ASP A 253 13.31 -4.60 35.72
C ASP A 253 14.06 -4.64 37.06
N ILE A 254 13.68 -5.55 37.96
CA ILE A 254 14.40 -5.76 39.22
C ILE A 254 15.83 -6.21 38.94
N ILE A 255 16.01 -7.25 38.11
CA ILE A 255 17.33 -7.75 37.75
C ILE A 255 18.19 -6.66 37.08
N ARG A 256 17.59 -5.83 36.22
CA ARG A 256 18.29 -4.72 35.59
C ARG A 256 18.82 -3.73 36.63
N ALA A 257 18.01 -3.36 37.60
CA ALA A 257 18.41 -2.44 38.67
C ALA A 257 19.56 -3.03 39.51
N GLU A 258 19.46 -4.29 39.92
CA GLU A 258 20.51 -4.98 40.69
C GLU A 258 21.83 -5.06 39.92
N ILE A 259 21.80 -5.45 38.64
CA ILE A 259 23.01 -5.54 37.81
C ILE A 259 23.65 -4.16 37.60
N ALA A 260 22.83 -3.12 37.42
CA ALA A 260 23.33 -1.74 37.32
C ALA A 260 24.01 -1.27 38.62
N MET A 261 23.50 -1.67 39.80
CA MET A 261 24.13 -1.36 41.09
C MET A 261 25.49 -2.03 41.28
N VAL A 262 25.72 -3.20 40.65
CA VAL A 262 27.03 -3.89 40.65
C VAL A 262 28.03 -3.23 39.69
N GLY A 263 27.63 -2.17 38.96
CA GLY A 263 28.51 -1.38 38.10
C GLY A 263 28.56 -1.84 36.64
N TYR A 264 27.71 -2.79 36.25
CA TYR A 264 27.55 -3.17 34.85
C TYR A 264 26.73 -2.12 34.08
N SER A 265 27.05 -1.92 32.81
CA SER A 265 26.28 -1.04 31.92
C SER A 265 25.38 -1.85 30.99
N GLU A 266 24.11 -1.51 30.94
CA GLU A 266 23.16 -2.13 30.01
C GLU A 266 23.48 -1.69 28.58
N VAL A 267 23.36 -2.62 27.63
CA VAL A 267 23.51 -2.34 26.21
C VAL A 267 22.29 -2.80 25.42
N LEU A 268 22.00 -2.11 24.33
CA LEU A 268 20.96 -2.47 23.39
C LEU A 268 21.61 -2.78 22.04
N THR A 269 21.48 -4.02 21.59
CA THR A 269 22.06 -4.49 20.31
C THR A 269 20.95 -4.98 19.39
N TRP A 270 21.24 -5.00 18.09
CA TRP A 270 20.34 -5.47 17.07
C TRP A 270 19.85 -6.90 17.32
N LEU A 271 18.56 -7.13 17.09
CA LEU A 271 17.96 -8.47 17.11
C LEU A 271 18.45 -9.30 15.92
N LEU A 272 18.66 -8.65 14.77
CA LEU A 272 19.18 -9.26 13.56
C LEU A 272 20.71 -9.18 13.54
N CYS A 273 21.35 -10.23 13.03
CA CYS A 273 22.80 -10.33 12.88
C CYS A 273 23.16 -11.17 11.63
N SER A 274 24.44 -11.21 11.29
CA SER A 274 24.92 -12.13 10.26
C SER A 274 24.83 -13.59 10.75
N TYR A 275 24.56 -14.51 9.83
CA TYR A 275 24.62 -15.94 10.11
C TYR A 275 25.99 -16.35 10.66
N LYS A 276 27.07 -15.78 10.10
CA LYS A 276 28.44 -16.08 10.53
C LYS A 276 28.69 -15.67 11.98
N GLU A 277 28.12 -14.55 12.41
CA GLU A 277 28.30 -14.01 13.75
C GLU A 277 27.53 -14.80 14.80
N ASN A 278 26.31 -15.23 14.47
CA ASN A 278 25.48 -16.03 15.36
C ASN A 278 26.05 -17.45 15.60
N PHE A 279 26.78 -17.97 14.60
CA PHE A 279 27.25 -19.36 14.59
C PHE A 279 28.76 -19.51 14.43
N THR A 280 29.29 -19.27 13.24
CA THR A 280 30.67 -19.62 12.85
C THR A 280 31.71 -18.93 13.73
N MET A 281 31.55 -17.63 13.98
CA MET A 281 32.48 -16.83 14.78
C MET A 281 32.45 -17.18 16.28
N LEU A 282 31.35 -17.77 16.75
CA LEU A 282 31.21 -18.27 18.12
C LEU A 282 31.52 -19.76 18.23
N ASN A 283 32.04 -20.37 17.16
CA ASN A 283 32.31 -21.81 17.08
C ASN A 283 31.09 -22.68 17.44
N ARG A 284 29.88 -22.21 17.06
CA ARG A 284 28.62 -22.91 17.26
C ARG A 284 28.17 -23.53 15.94
N LYS A 285 27.66 -24.75 16.02
CA LYS A 285 27.00 -25.40 14.89
C LYS A 285 25.54 -24.96 14.85
N ASP A 286 25.05 -24.68 13.66
CA ASP A 286 23.64 -24.45 13.43
C ASP A 286 22.92 -25.80 13.30
N ASP A 287 21.95 -26.03 14.18
CA ASP A 287 21.07 -27.20 14.13
C ASP A 287 19.95 -27.07 13.09
N LYS A 288 19.89 -25.94 12.37
CA LYS A 288 18.90 -25.57 11.35
C LYS A 288 17.46 -25.54 11.87
N SER A 289 17.26 -25.62 13.18
CA SER A 289 15.95 -25.68 13.83
C SER A 289 15.65 -24.43 14.66
N THR A 290 16.69 -23.71 15.09
CA THR A 290 16.59 -22.62 16.06
C THR A 290 16.58 -21.23 15.46
N THR A 291 17.05 -21.05 14.22
CA THR A 291 17.28 -19.72 13.64
C THR A 291 16.35 -19.40 12.49
N ALA A 292 15.59 -18.32 12.62
CA ALA A 292 14.83 -17.74 11.52
C ALA A 292 15.78 -17.01 10.56
N ILE A 293 15.78 -17.43 9.29
CA ILE A 293 16.57 -16.83 8.22
C ILE A 293 15.71 -15.82 7.49
N ASN A 294 16.25 -14.61 7.29
CA ASN A 294 15.63 -13.60 6.47
C ASN A 294 15.78 -13.98 4.99
N GLY A 295 14.65 -14.14 4.28
CA GLY A 295 14.64 -14.59 2.90
C GLY A 295 15.17 -13.56 1.88
N ASN A 296 15.20 -12.28 2.24
CA ASN A 296 15.75 -11.21 1.39
C ASN A 296 16.41 -10.11 2.23
N PRO A 297 17.58 -10.39 2.84
CA PRO A 297 18.24 -9.44 3.70
C PRO A 297 18.84 -8.30 2.87
N HIS A 298 18.63 -7.06 3.32
CA HIS A 298 19.19 -5.88 2.65
C HIS A 298 20.72 -5.81 2.77
N SER A 299 21.28 -6.33 3.87
CA SER A 299 22.72 -6.48 4.07
C SER A 299 23.03 -7.79 4.78
N THR A 300 24.29 -8.22 4.69
CA THR A 300 24.82 -9.41 5.36
C THR A 300 24.70 -9.34 6.88
N ASP A 301 24.58 -8.15 7.46
CA ASP A 301 24.42 -7.96 8.90
C ASP A 301 22.99 -8.28 9.40
N PHE A 302 22.04 -8.52 8.49
CA PHE A 302 20.63 -8.75 8.81
C PHE A 302 20.09 -10.07 8.23
N GLU A 303 20.95 -11.07 8.13
CA GLU A 303 20.65 -12.40 7.58
C GLU A 303 19.76 -13.23 8.50
N VAL A 304 19.95 -13.15 9.82
CA VAL A 304 19.26 -14.02 10.78
C VAL A 304 18.85 -13.31 12.06
N VAL A 305 17.82 -13.85 12.72
CA VAL A 305 17.50 -13.50 14.12
C VAL A 305 18.53 -14.13 15.05
N ARG A 306 19.11 -13.33 15.96
CA ARG A 306 20.09 -13.82 16.94
C ARG A 306 19.47 -14.90 17.84
N THR A 307 20.22 -15.97 18.11
CA THR A 307 19.78 -17.02 19.06
C THR A 307 20.31 -16.81 20.47
N ILE A 308 21.34 -15.99 20.59
CA ILE A 308 21.99 -15.63 21.86
C ILE A 308 22.43 -14.16 21.80
N LEU A 309 22.73 -13.58 22.97
CA LEU A 309 23.08 -12.17 23.11
C LEU A 309 24.58 -11.88 22.86
N MET A 310 25.41 -12.93 22.87
CA MET A 310 26.87 -12.83 22.78
C MET A 310 27.39 -12.11 21.52
N PRO A 311 26.88 -12.35 20.29
CA PRO A 311 27.36 -11.65 19.10
C PRO A 311 27.24 -10.13 19.25
N GLY A 312 26.08 -9.67 19.73
CA GLY A 312 25.83 -8.25 19.96
C GLY A 312 26.74 -7.67 21.04
N LEU A 313 26.91 -8.37 22.16
CA LEU A 313 27.78 -7.94 23.25
C LEU A 313 29.25 -7.81 22.80
N LEU A 314 29.77 -8.80 22.09
CA LEU A 314 31.14 -8.78 21.58
C LEU A 314 31.34 -7.67 20.54
N LYS A 315 30.35 -7.43 19.68
CA LYS A 315 30.38 -6.27 18.78
C LYS A 315 30.44 -4.97 19.56
N THR A 316 29.64 -4.81 20.61
CA THR A 316 29.67 -3.59 21.43
C THR A 316 31.03 -3.39 22.09
N VAL A 317 31.63 -4.44 22.65
CA VAL A 317 33.00 -4.37 23.20
C VAL A 317 34.00 -4.00 22.11
N GLY A 318 33.91 -4.63 20.94
CA GLY A 318 34.79 -4.35 19.80
C GLY A 318 34.72 -2.90 19.32
N HIS A 319 33.52 -2.32 19.23
CA HIS A 319 33.32 -0.91 18.87
C HIS A 319 33.80 0.06 19.95
N ASN A 320 33.84 -0.35 21.22
CA ASN A 320 34.23 0.49 22.34
C ASN A 320 35.68 0.28 22.79
N LYS A 321 36.49 -0.45 22.04
CA LYS A 321 37.89 -0.76 22.41
C LYS A 321 38.74 0.49 22.61
N ASP A 322 38.54 1.50 21.77
CA ASP A 322 39.33 2.74 21.76
C ASP A 322 38.71 3.85 22.62
N HIS A 323 37.54 3.61 23.22
CA HIS A 323 36.90 4.58 24.09
C HIS A 323 37.56 4.63 25.48
N PRO A 324 37.72 5.83 26.10
CA PRO A 324 38.28 5.96 27.43
C PRO A 324 37.45 5.18 28.45
N LYS A 325 38.07 4.19 29.10
CA LYS A 325 37.43 3.41 30.15
C LYS A 325 37.34 4.25 31.42
N LYS A 326 36.18 4.28 32.08
CA LYS A 326 36.07 4.90 33.42
C LYS A 326 36.97 4.10 34.39
N PRO A 327 37.80 4.75 35.23
CA PRO A 327 38.50 4.05 36.30
C PRO A 327 37.46 3.45 37.25
N ALA A 328 37.52 2.15 37.48
CA ALA A 328 36.69 1.46 38.46
C ALA A 328 37.09 1.97 39.86
N GLY A 329 36.30 2.88 40.42
CA GLY A 329 36.50 3.39 41.78
C GLY A 329 35.84 2.49 42.81
N GLY A 330 36.65 1.88 43.69
CA GLY A 330 36.17 1.25 44.92
C GLY A 330 36.73 -0.15 45.20
N HIS A 331 37.90 -0.17 45.84
CA HIS A 331 38.51 -1.25 46.66
C HIS A 331 38.36 -2.74 46.27
N ASP A 332 39.51 -3.30 45.90
CA ASP A 332 39.96 -4.69 46.11
C ASP A 332 39.03 -5.82 45.67
N LEU A 333 39.09 -6.13 44.38
CA LEU A 333 39.34 -7.49 43.90
C LEU A 333 40.05 -7.43 42.54
N ALA A 334 41.15 -8.17 42.45
CA ALA A 334 42.19 -8.11 41.44
C ALA A 334 41.72 -8.18 39.97
N HIS A 335 42.34 -7.32 39.15
CA HIS A 335 42.61 -7.45 37.71
C HIS A 335 41.48 -7.89 36.75
N ALA A 336 40.91 -6.92 36.02
CA ALA A 336 40.81 -7.00 34.55
C ALA A 336 40.28 -5.69 33.95
N ASP A 337 40.86 -5.32 32.82
CA ASP A 337 40.55 -4.28 31.83
C ASP A 337 39.10 -4.25 31.28
N THR A 338 38.06 -4.48 32.07
CA THR A 338 36.75 -4.89 31.56
C THR A 338 35.69 -3.83 31.76
N ILE A 339 35.21 -3.22 30.67
CA ILE A 339 33.86 -2.64 30.68
C ILE A 339 32.90 -3.83 30.74
N CYS A 340 32.24 -3.98 31.87
CA CYS A 340 31.29 -5.04 32.15
C CYS A 340 29.93 -4.66 31.53
N TYR A 341 29.67 -5.14 30.32
CA TYR A 341 28.37 -5.00 29.66
C TYR A 341 27.49 -6.21 29.96
N TYR A 342 26.21 -5.97 30.17
CA TYR A 342 25.19 -7.02 30.24
C TYR A 342 24.06 -6.70 29.28
N MET A 343 23.38 -7.75 28.84
CA MET A 343 22.18 -7.66 28.03
C MET A 343 21.13 -8.54 28.68
N LEU A 344 19.99 -7.96 29.01
CA LEU A 344 18.81 -8.74 29.31
C LEU A 344 18.08 -9.02 27.99
N LEU A 345 17.50 -10.22 27.89
CA LEU A 345 16.65 -10.60 26.78
C LEU A 345 15.46 -9.63 26.75
N TYR A 346 15.48 -8.66 25.85
CA TYR A 346 14.24 -8.10 25.32
C TYR A 346 13.62 -9.20 24.46
N THR A 347 12.84 -10.08 25.08
CA THR A 347 11.89 -10.97 24.38
C THR A 347 10.53 -10.30 24.21
N ASP A 348 10.40 -9.02 24.54
CA ASP A 348 9.20 -8.23 24.28
C ASP A 348 9.12 -7.82 22.81
N PHE A 349 8.98 -8.80 21.93
CA PHE A 349 8.32 -8.67 20.62
C PHE A 349 8.00 -10.09 20.16
N TRP A 350 6.82 -10.58 20.56
CA TRP A 350 5.75 -11.14 19.69
C TRP A 350 4.47 -11.30 20.50
#